data_AF-A0A916JN59-F1
#
_entry.id   AF-A0A916JN59-F1
#
_cell.length_a   1.000
_cell.length_b   1.000
_cell.length_c   1.000
_cell.angle_alpha   90.00
_cell.angle_beta   90.00
_cell.angle_gamma   90.00
#
_symmetry.space_group_name_H-M   'P 1'
#
loop_
_entity.id
_entity.type
_entity.pdbx_description
1 polymer ?
#
loop_
_entity_poly.entity_id
_entity_poly.type
_entity_poly.pdbx_seq_one_letter_code
_entity_poly.pdbx_strand_id
1 'polypeptide(L)'
;MDERIQKWLYDIKVAIDEVDSFFEGESMIFENYQKNKMLKRAVEREFEIIGEAMNRILKRDESFIEEIEDATNIVGLRNQVIHAYDNISDESIWAIIINHLPRLKKDVNALLNE
;
A
#
# COMPACT_ATOMS: atom_id res chain seq x y z
N MET A 1 2.73 -7.63 -20.69
CA MET A 1 3.09 -7.89 -19.28
C MET A 1 2.79 -9.34 -18.91
N ASP A 2 3.56 -9.98 -18.01
CA ASP A 2 3.27 -11.33 -17.48
C ASP A 2 1.90 -11.33 -16.75
N GLU A 3 1.03 -12.31 -17.03
CA GLU A 3 -0.33 -12.37 -16.47
C GLU A 3 -0.35 -12.38 -14.93
N ARG A 4 0.66 -12.96 -14.28
CA ARG A 4 0.75 -12.99 -12.82
C ARG A 4 1.13 -11.62 -12.27
N ILE A 5 2.04 -10.92 -12.94
CA ILE A 5 2.41 -9.55 -12.58
C ILE A 5 1.20 -8.63 -12.73
N GLN A 6 0.47 -8.74 -13.84
CA GLN A 6 -0.76 -7.97 -14.06
C GLN A 6 -1.78 -8.23 -12.94
N LYS A 7 -1.96 -9.49 -12.54
CA LYS A 7 -2.83 -9.85 -11.42
C LYS A 7 -2.38 -9.19 -10.10
N TRP A 8 -1.09 -9.24 -9.77
CA TRP A 8 -0.59 -8.64 -8.53
C TRP A 8 -0.63 -7.11 -8.53
N LEU A 9 -0.41 -6.47 -9.69
CA LEU A 9 -0.65 -5.03 -9.84
C LEU A 9 -2.12 -4.69 -9.62
N TYR A 10 -3.04 -5.53 -10.10
CA TYR A 10 -4.47 -5.36 -9.83
C TYR A 10 -4.80 -5.55 -8.34
N ASP A 11 -4.21 -6.54 -7.67
CA ASP A 11 -4.35 -6.73 -6.22
C ASP A 11 -3.90 -5.46 -5.45
N ILE A 12 -2.76 -4.85 -5.84
CA ILE A 12 -2.28 -3.59 -5.25
C ILE A 12 -3.28 -2.46 -5.51
N LYS A 13 -3.77 -2.32 -6.75
CA LYS A 13 -4.73 -1.27 -7.11
C LYS A 13 -5.99 -1.37 -6.26
N VAL A 14 -6.56 -2.57 -6.12
CA VAL A 14 -7.78 -2.80 -5.33
C VAL A 14 -7.54 -2.44 -3.87
N ALA A 15 -6.45 -2.89 -3.27
CA ALA A 15 -6.12 -2.57 -1.87
C ALA A 15 -5.96 -1.05 -1.65
N ILE A 16 -5.35 -0.33 -2.59
CA ILE A 16 -5.26 1.13 -2.54
C ILE A 16 -6.65 1.78 -2.62
N ASP A 17 -7.49 1.33 -3.55
CA ASP A 17 -8.85 1.85 -3.70
C ASP A 17 -9.70 1.57 -2.44
N GLU A 18 -9.49 0.42 -1.77
CA GLU A 18 -10.13 0.13 -0.48
C GLU A 18 -9.67 1.09 0.63
N VAL A 19 -8.36 1.37 0.73
CA VAL A 19 -7.86 2.38 1.68
C VAL A 19 -8.51 3.74 1.43
N ASP A 20 -8.57 4.19 0.17
CA ASP A 20 -9.20 5.46 -0.19
C ASP A 20 -10.70 5.47 0.20
N SER A 21 -11.40 4.34 -0.01
CA SER A 21 -12.82 4.19 0.32
C SER A 21 -13.13 4.38 1.80
N PHE A 22 -12.17 4.07 2.69
CA PHE A 22 -12.35 4.25 4.13
C PHE A 22 -12.43 5.72 4.56
N PHE A 23 -12.00 6.64 3.69
CA PHE A 23 -12.03 8.08 3.93
C PHE A 23 -13.09 8.80 3.08
N GLU A 24 -13.87 8.08 2.28
CA GLU A 24 -14.92 8.68 1.47
C GLU A 24 -16.01 9.33 2.35
N GLY A 25 -16.38 10.57 2.01
CA GLY A 25 -17.41 11.31 2.73
C GLY A 25 -16.97 11.91 4.08
N GLU A 26 -15.71 11.71 4.49
CA GLU A 26 -15.11 12.32 5.67
C GLU A 26 -13.90 13.20 5.32
N SER A 27 -13.64 14.21 6.14
CA SER A 27 -12.37 14.94 6.05
C SER A 27 -11.24 14.05 6.57
N MET A 28 -10.18 13.89 5.77
CA MET A 28 -8.97 13.16 6.17
C MET A 28 -8.23 13.90 7.29
N ILE A 29 -8.60 13.60 8.54
CA ILE A 29 -8.07 14.20 9.76
C ILE A 29 -7.34 13.13 10.56
N PHE A 30 -6.08 13.39 10.92
CA PHE A 30 -5.22 12.44 11.62
C PHE A 30 -5.84 11.95 12.93
N GLU A 31 -6.43 12.83 13.72
CA GLU A 31 -7.03 12.50 15.01
C GLU A 31 -8.22 11.55 14.88
N ASN A 32 -8.95 11.60 13.77
CA ASN A 32 -10.06 10.66 13.50
C ASN A 32 -9.50 9.27 13.21
N TYR A 33 -8.46 9.19 12.38
CA TYR A 33 -7.73 7.96 12.12
C TYR A 33 -7.13 7.35 13.39
N GLN A 34 -6.40 8.16 14.16
CA GLN A 34 -5.68 7.75 15.38
C GLN A 34 -6.62 7.11 16.42
N LYS A 35 -7.82 7.68 16.59
CA LYS A 35 -8.83 7.21 17.56
C LYS A 35 -9.64 6.03 17.07
N ASN A 36 -9.68 5.76 15.76
CA ASN A 36 -10.50 4.70 15.19
C ASN A 36 -9.69 3.40 14.99
N LYS A 37 -9.68 2.55 16.03
CA LYS A 37 -8.96 1.26 15.99
C LYS A 37 -9.40 0.35 14.83
N MET A 38 -10.68 0.37 14.44
CA MET A 38 -11.16 -0.47 13.33
C MET A 38 -10.57 -0.01 12.00
N LEU A 39 -10.57 1.31 11.76
CA LEU A 39 -9.97 1.92 10.58
C LEU A 39 -8.47 1.60 10.50
N LYS A 40 -7.74 1.74 11.61
CA LYS A 40 -6.31 1.40 11.65
C LYS A 40 -6.05 -0.05 11.24
N ARG A 41 -6.82 -1.00 11.78
CA ARG A 41 -6.70 -2.41 11.41
C ARG A 41 -7.08 -2.69 9.96
N ALA A 42 -8.06 -1.99 9.41
CA ALA A 42 -8.42 -2.09 8.00
C ALA A 42 -7.27 -1.60 7.10
N VAL A 43 -6.70 -0.43 7.39
CA VAL A 43 -5.56 0.11 6.63
C VAL A 43 -4.33 -0.79 6.73
N GLU A 44 -3.99 -1.26 7.93
CA GLU A 44 -2.86 -2.18 8.13
C GLU A 44 -3.01 -3.44 7.27
N ARG A 45 -4.24 -3.99 7.17
CA ARG A 45 -4.53 -5.15 6.35
C ARG A 45 -4.29 -4.90 4.86
N GLU A 46 -4.71 -3.75 4.35
CA GLU A 46 -4.47 -3.39 2.96
C GLU A 46 -2.98 -3.19 2.67
N PHE A 47 -2.22 -2.65 3.62
CA PHE A 47 -0.76 -2.52 3.49
C PHE A 47 -0.05 -3.89 3.47
N GLU A 48 -0.54 -4.89 4.22
CA GLU A 48 -0.04 -6.26 4.10
C GLU A 48 -0.25 -6.83 2.69
N ILE A 49 -1.44 -6.61 2.12
CA ILE A 49 -1.79 -7.10 0.76
C ILE A 49 -0.90 -6.42 -0.27
N ILE A 50 -0.78 -5.10 -0.22
CA ILE A 50 0.07 -4.30 -1.12
C ILE A 50 1.51 -4.81 -1.08
N GLY A 51 2.09 -4.96 0.12
CA GLY A 51 3.48 -5.38 0.24
C GLY A 51 3.73 -6.84 -0.12
N GLU A 52 2.77 -7.74 0.11
CA GLU A 52 2.85 -9.12 -0.36
C GLU A 52 2.79 -9.21 -1.89
N ALA A 53 1.89 -8.47 -2.53
CA ALA A 53 1.80 -8.41 -3.98
C ALA A 53 3.07 -7.80 -4.59
N MET A 54 3.58 -6.71 -4.03
CA MET A 54 4.85 -6.10 -4.47
C MET A 54 6.02 -7.07 -4.36
N ASN A 55 6.15 -7.78 -3.23
CA ASN A 55 7.20 -8.77 -3.03
C ASN A 55 7.14 -9.91 -4.08
N ARG A 56 5.93 -10.32 -4.50
CA ARG A 56 5.77 -11.33 -5.55
C ARG A 56 6.17 -10.80 -6.93
N ILE A 57 5.83 -9.54 -7.23
CA ILE A 57 6.26 -8.87 -8.47
C ILE A 57 7.78 -8.82 -8.51
N LEU A 58 8.44 -8.28 -7.48
CA LEU A 58 9.90 -8.12 -7.47
C LEU A 58 10.64 -9.47 -7.54
N LYS A 59 10.13 -10.52 -6.89
CA LYS A 59 10.71 -11.88 -7.01
C LYS A 59 10.56 -12.49 -8.39
N ARG A 60 9.56 -12.05 -9.16
CA ARG A 60 9.28 -12.55 -10.50
C ARG A 60 10.06 -11.75 -11.55
N ASP A 61 10.13 -10.44 -11.37
CA ASP A 61 10.80 -9.49 -12.23
C ASP A 61 11.31 -8.29 -11.42
N GLU A 62 12.63 -8.25 -11.20
CA GLU A 62 13.28 -7.20 -10.42
C GLU A 62 13.33 -5.85 -11.16
N SER A 63 13.04 -5.80 -12.46
CA SER A 63 13.02 -4.53 -13.22
C SER A 63 11.98 -3.55 -12.71
N PHE A 64 10.92 -4.04 -12.04
CA PHE A 64 9.89 -3.21 -11.40
C PHE A 64 10.41 -2.34 -10.26
N ILE A 65 11.66 -2.55 -9.79
CA ILE A 65 12.34 -1.62 -8.88
C ILE A 65 12.56 -0.25 -9.55
N GLU A 66 12.80 -0.23 -10.87
CA GLU A 66 12.98 1.01 -11.62
C GLU A 66 11.64 1.64 -12.05
N GLU A 67 10.60 0.81 -12.22
CA GLU A 67 9.26 1.25 -12.62
C GLU A 67 8.43 1.82 -11.45
N ILE A 68 8.73 1.40 -10.21
CA ILE A 68 8.01 1.83 -9.00
C ILE A 68 9.01 2.34 -7.96
N GLU A 69 9.01 3.66 -7.76
CA GLU A 69 10.01 4.39 -6.95
C GLU A 69 10.19 3.80 -5.53
N ASP A 70 9.09 3.43 -4.87
CA ASP A 70 9.06 2.96 -3.49
C ASP A 70 8.96 1.42 -3.35
N ALA A 71 9.20 0.64 -4.42
CA ALA A 71 8.94 -0.81 -4.43
C ALA A 71 9.61 -1.58 -3.27
N THR A 72 10.88 -1.28 -2.98
CA THR A 72 11.63 -1.94 -1.90
C THR A 72 11.15 -1.50 -0.51
N ASN A 73 10.79 -0.22 -0.36
CA ASN A 73 10.20 0.33 0.87
C ASN A 73 8.85 -0.31 1.18
N ILE A 74 8.01 -0.54 0.16
CA ILE A 74 6.71 -1.19 0.27
C ILE A 74 6.84 -2.62 0.81
N VAL A 75 7.82 -3.39 0.31
CA VAL A 75 8.11 -4.73 0.84
C VAL A 75 8.59 -4.65 2.30
N GLY A 76 9.41 -3.64 2.62
CA GLY A 76 9.86 -3.35 3.98
C GLY A 76 8.70 -3.05 4.94
N LEU A 77 7.75 -2.20 4.52
CA LEU A 77 6.57 -1.83 5.28
C LEU A 77 5.75 -3.05 5.68
N ARG A 78 5.51 -3.99 4.75
CA ARG A 78 4.79 -5.24 5.06
C ARG A 78 5.49 -6.07 6.13
N ASN A 79 6.83 -6.10 6.15
CA ASN A 79 7.55 -6.78 7.21
C ASN A 79 7.41 -6.07 8.56
N GLN A 80 7.39 -4.74 8.57
CA GLN A 80 7.14 -3.96 9.79
C GLN A 80 5.73 -4.18 10.32
N VAL A 81 4.70 -4.14 9.45
CA VAL A 81 3.29 -4.33 9.84
C VAL A 81 3.06 -5.70 10.47
N ILE A 82 3.74 -6.74 9.97
CA ILE A 82 3.58 -8.11 10.48
C ILE A 82 4.43 -8.38 11.73
N HIS A 83 5.67 -7.87 11.80
CA HIS A 83 6.65 -8.29 12.82
C HIS A 83 6.95 -7.25 13.89
N ALA A 84 6.71 -5.97 13.61
CA ALA A 84 7.00 -4.84 14.50
C ALA A 84 5.73 -4.01 14.76
N TYR A 85 4.56 -4.65 14.77
CA TYR A 85 3.26 -4.00 14.96
C TYR A 85 3.14 -3.25 16.30
N ASP A 86 4.00 -3.57 17.28
CA ASP A 86 4.13 -2.89 18.56
C ASP A 86 4.95 -1.59 18.49
N ASN A 87 5.75 -1.41 17.43
CA ASN A 87 6.62 -0.25 17.19
C ASN A 87 6.14 0.65 16.03
N ILE A 88 5.05 0.31 15.35
CA ILE A 88 4.48 1.16 14.30
C ILE A 88 3.68 2.28 14.95
N SER A 89 4.10 3.51 14.69
CA SER A 89 3.36 4.69 15.13
C SER A 89 2.23 5.02 14.16
N ASP A 90 1.10 5.49 14.70
CA ASP A 90 -0.06 5.93 13.91
C ASP A 90 0.35 7.04 12.91
N GLU A 91 1.28 7.91 13.32
CA GLU A 91 1.85 8.99 12.49
C GLU A 91 2.59 8.46 11.26
N SER A 92 3.31 7.35 11.41
CA SER A 92 4.08 6.76 10.32
C SER A 92 3.15 6.19 9.25
N ILE A 93 2.12 5.45 9.68
CA ILE A 93 1.08 4.93 8.76
C ILE A 93 0.33 6.08 8.10
N TRP A 94 -0.05 7.10 8.87
CA TRP A 94 -0.71 8.27 8.33
C TRP A 94 0.12 8.99 7.26
N ALA A 95 1.43 9.17 7.51
CA ALA A 95 2.33 9.76 6.52
C ALA A 95 2.40 8.95 5.23
N ILE A 96 2.33 7.61 5.31
CA ILE A 96 2.29 6.73 4.14
C ILE A 96 0.98 6.91 3.36
N ILE A 97 -0.17 6.91 4.04
CA ILE A 97 -1.49 7.15 3.42
C ILE A 97 -1.50 8.47 2.64
N ILE A 98 -0.99 9.55 3.24
CA ILE A 98 -1.09 10.89 2.65
C ILE A 98 -0.04 11.12 1.56
N ASN A 99 1.19 10.62 1.71
CA ASN A 99 2.30 11.05 0.86
C ASN A 99 2.78 9.99 -0.15
N HIS A 100 2.67 8.70 0.19
CA HIS A 100 3.26 7.60 -0.58
C HIS A 100 2.20 6.80 -1.34
N LEU A 101 1.07 6.50 -0.71
CA LEU A 101 0.00 5.72 -1.33
C LEU A 101 -0.53 6.36 -2.63
N PRO A 102 -0.72 7.69 -2.73
CA PRO A 102 -1.17 8.31 -3.98
C PRO A 102 -0.15 8.19 -5.12
N ARG A 103 1.15 8.14 -4.80
CA ARG A 103 2.20 7.94 -5.80
C ARG A 103 2.19 6.51 -6.32
N LEU A 104 2.16 5.54 -5.40
CA LEU A 104 2.03 4.13 -5.77
C LEU A 104 0.78 3.88 -6.62
N LYS A 105 -0.35 4.52 -6.27
CA LYS A 105 -1.59 4.46 -7.05
C LYS A 105 -1.36 4.91 -8.49
N LYS A 106 -0.61 5.98 -8.69
CA LYS A 106 -0.30 6.52 -10.02
C LYS A 106 0.57 5.54 -10.81
N ASP A 107 1.63 5.02 -10.22
CA ASP A 107 2.58 4.10 -10.87
C ASP A 107 1.86 2.80 -11.29
N VAL A 108 1.09 2.20 -10.38
CA VAL A 108 0.33 0.97 -10.65
C VAL A 108 -0.72 1.17 -11.73
N ASN A 109 -1.42 2.31 -11.72
CA ASN A 109 -2.39 2.61 -12.77
C ASN A 109 -1.72 2.87 -14.12
N ALA A 110 -0.52 3.45 -14.15
CA ALA A 110 0.22 3.60 -15.40
C ALA A 110 0.56 2.22 -15.99
N LEU A 111 1.17 1.35 -15.18
CA LEU A 111 1.57 -0.01 -15.57
C LEU A 111 0.39 -0.91 -16.00
N LEU A 112 -0.80 -0.72 -15.42
CA LEU A 112 -2.00 -1.48 -15.80
C LEU A 112 -2.67 -1.00 -17.09
N ASN A 113 -2.35 0.22 -17.56
CA ASN A 113 -2.89 0.80 -18.79
C ASN A 113 -1.94 0.67 -20.00
N GLU A 114 -0.81 -0.02 -19.82
CA GLU A 114 0.15 -0.41 -20.87
C GLU A 114 -0.18 -1.77 -21.50
#